data_AF-B7JSV2-F1
#
_entry.id   AF-B7JSV2-F1
#
_cell.length_a   1.000
_cell.length_b   1.000
_cell.length_c   1.000
_cell.angle_alpha   90.00
_cell.angle_beta   90.00
_cell.angle_gamma   90.00
#
_symmetry.space_group_name_H-M   'P 1'
#
loop_
_entity.id
_entity.type
_entity.pdbx_description
1 polymer ?
#
loop_
_entity_poly.entity_id
_entity_poly.type
_entity_poly.pdbx_seq_one_letter_code
_entity_poly.pdbx_strand_id
1 'polypeptide(L)'
;MSKLKNWRSLSFLLWIVITITMIVTMPNMDKLVKEKGHITIPNTEQSSIADKMIKEMNKDGTEKYDIIAVFNSGSKTALTTEQKEEITKTINALQNEKEQLGIKEVVSHLDNKDLEKQLVSKDNTTILTQISIDKKTR
;
A
#
# COMPACT_ATOMS: atom_id res chain seq x y z
N MET A 1 2.19 54.85 30.70
CA MET A 1 2.05 53.39 30.61
C MET A 1 0.99 52.93 31.61
N SER A 2 -0.30 52.89 31.24
CA SER A 2 -1.37 52.34 32.11
C SER A 2 -2.69 52.18 31.34
N LYS A 3 -2.70 51.31 30.32
CA LYS A 3 -3.94 50.88 29.64
C LYS A 3 -4.18 49.37 29.78
N LEU A 4 -3.66 48.75 30.86
CA LEU A 4 -3.87 47.34 31.20
C LEU A 4 -4.91 47.12 32.30
N LYS A 5 -5.56 48.19 32.80
CA LYS A 5 -6.53 48.13 33.91
C LYS A 5 -7.99 48.21 33.44
N ASN A 6 -8.31 47.67 32.26
CA ASN A 6 -9.69 47.53 31.81
C ASN A 6 -9.98 46.04 31.59
N TRP A 7 -11.12 45.55 32.11
CA TRP A 7 -11.56 44.16 32.02
C TRP A 7 -11.50 43.60 30.58
N ARG A 8 -11.77 44.45 29.59
CA ARG A 8 -11.66 44.14 28.17
C ARG A 8 -10.23 43.78 27.72
N SER A 9 -9.22 44.50 28.21
CA SER A 9 -7.82 44.25 27.87
C SER A 9 -7.29 42.98 28.52
N LEU A 10 -7.75 42.66 29.73
CA LEU A 10 -7.42 41.41 30.41
C LEU A 10 -8.05 40.21 29.70
N SER A 11 -9.32 40.34 29.29
CA SER A 11 -10.01 39.31 28.49
C SER A 11 -9.34 39.09 27.14
N PHE A 12 -8.90 40.16 26.47
CA PHE A 12 -8.17 40.05 25.21
C PHE A 12 -6.82 39.33 25.37
N LEU A 13 -6.06 39.66 26.43
CA LEU A 13 -4.80 38.99 26.74
C LEU A 13 -5.02 37.49 27.03
N LEU A 14 -6.08 37.15 27.76
CA LEU A 14 -6.46 35.77 28.04
C LEU A 14 -6.75 34.98 26.76
N TRP A 15 -7.53 35.56 25.83
CA TRP A 15 -7.83 34.92 24.55
C TRP A 15 -6.57 34.69 23.70
N ILE A 16 -5.63 35.63 23.71
CA ILE A 16 -4.32 35.46 23.06
C ILE A 16 -3.58 34.26 23.65
N VAL A 17 -3.49 34.17 24.98
CA VAL A 17 -2.81 33.05 25.66
C VAL A 17 -3.47 31.71 25.33
N ILE A 18 -4.81 31.64 25.33
CA ILE A 18 -5.55 30.42 24.96
C ILE A 18 -5.26 30.02 23.51
N THR A 19 -5.25 30.98 22.59
CA THR A 19 -5.04 30.72 21.16
C THR A 19 -3.63 30.20 20.89
N ILE A 20 -2.61 30.82 21.51
CA ILE A 20 -1.23 30.36 21.40
C ILE A 20 -1.08 28.95 21.98
N THR A 21 -1.71 28.69 23.13
CA THR A 21 -1.69 27.36 23.75
C THR A 21 -2.32 26.31 22.83
N MET A 22 -3.46 26.63 22.20
CA MET A 22 -4.09 25.73 21.22
C MET A 22 -3.16 25.41 20.05
N ILE A 23 -2.51 26.42 19.45
CA ILE A 23 -1.62 26.20 18.29
C ILE A 23 -0.41 25.34 18.67
N VAL A 24 0.21 25.59 19.83
CA VAL A 24 1.41 24.85 20.26
C VAL A 24 1.08 23.41 20.68
N THR A 25 -0.12 23.18 21.23
CA THR A 25 -0.59 21.83 21.61
C THR A 25 -1.32 21.11 20.48
N MET A 26 -1.52 21.78 19.33
CA MET A 26 -2.29 21.25 18.23
C MET A 26 -1.58 20.01 17.65
N PRO A 27 -2.28 18.86 17.56
CA PRO A 27 -1.71 17.69 16.91
C PRO A 27 -1.53 17.96 15.41
N ASN A 28 -0.59 17.23 14.80
CA ASN A 28 -0.38 17.31 13.37
C ASN A 28 -1.65 16.84 12.63
N MET A 29 -2.31 17.78 11.95
CA MET A 29 -3.57 17.52 11.25
C MET A 29 -3.38 16.64 10.01
N ASP A 30 -2.24 16.72 9.32
CA ASP A 30 -1.94 15.87 8.16
C ASP A 30 -1.90 14.40 8.58
N LYS A 31 -1.32 14.12 9.75
CA LYS A 31 -1.30 12.77 10.34
C LYS A 31 -2.71 12.30 10.70
N LEU A 32 -3.52 13.15 11.32
CA LEU A 32 -4.90 12.82 11.68
C LEU A 32 -5.78 12.56 10.45
N VAL A 33 -5.64 13.34 9.38
CA VAL A 33 -6.35 13.11 8.12
C VAL A 33 -5.91 11.80 7.50
N LYS A 34 -4.60 11.50 7.50
CA LYS A 34 -4.10 10.22 6.99
C LYS A 34 -4.61 9.01 7.79
N GLU A 35 -4.75 9.14 9.11
CA GLU A 35 -5.17 8.05 9.99
C GLU A 35 -6.69 7.89 10.15
N LYS A 36 -7.44 8.99 10.09
CA LYS A 36 -8.87 9.06 10.43
C LYS A 36 -9.75 9.70 9.34
N GLY A 37 -9.15 10.23 8.27
CA GLY A 37 -9.89 10.86 7.17
C GLY A 37 -10.51 9.88 6.18
N HIS A 38 -10.14 8.60 6.25
CA HIS A 38 -10.75 7.56 5.42
C HIS A 38 -12.04 7.04 6.07
N ILE A 39 -13.07 6.82 5.25
CA ILE A 39 -14.29 6.13 5.67
C ILE A 39 -13.90 4.68 6.02
N THR A 40 -13.90 4.35 7.30
CA THR A 40 -13.60 2.99 7.76
C THR A 40 -14.88 2.17 7.87
N ILE A 41 -14.82 0.91 7.42
CA ILE A 41 -15.93 -0.04 7.58
C ILE A 41 -16.11 -0.34 9.09
N PRO A 42 -17.32 -0.23 9.65
CA PRO A 42 -17.58 -0.57 11.04
C PRO A 42 -17.19 -2.01 11.37
N ASN A 43 -16.66 -2.24 12.57
CA ASN A 43 -16.21 -3.57 13.01
C ASN A 43 -17.35 -4.61 13.15
N THR A 44 -18.60 -4.15 13.11
CA THR A 44 -19.81 -4.97 13.16
C THR A 44 -20.23 -5.50 11.79
N GLU A 45 -19.68 -4.94 10.71
CA GLU A 45 -20.01 -5.38 9.36
C GLU A 45 -19.42 -6.75 9.05
N GLN A 46 -20.14 -7.52 8.23
CA GLN A 46 -19.69 -8.85 7.79
C GLN A 46 -18.32 -8.81 7.12
N SER A 47 -18.01 -7.76 6.37
CA SER A 47 -16.70 -7.57 5.73
C SER A 47 -15.57 -7.44 6.75
N SER A 48 -15.80 -6.75 7.88
CA SER A 48 -14.80 -6.60 8.94
C SER A 48 -14.57 -7.93 9.68
N ILE A 49 -15.64 -8.69 9.89
CA ILE A 49 -15.58 -10.04 10.47
C ILE A 49 -14.81 -10.99 9.54
N ALA A 50 -15.10 -10.96 8.24
CA ALA A 50 -14.41 -11.77 7.23
C ALA A 50 -12.91 -11.41 7.15
N ASP A 51 -12.57 -10.12 7.13
CA ASP A 51 -11.18 -9.65 7.17
C ASP A 51 -10.44 -10.17 8.41
N LYS A 52 -11.12 -10.17 9.57
CA LYS A 52 -10.56 -10.71 10.80
C LYS A 52 -10.34 -12.22 10.71
N MET A 53 -11.28 -12.97 10.16
CA MET A 53 -11.14 -14.41 9.92
C MET A 53 -9.97 -14.71 8.97
N ILE A 54 -9.84 -13.98 7.86
CA ILE A 54 -8.73 -14.11 6.92
C ILE A 54 -7.39 -13.84 7.61
N LYS A 55 -7.31 -12.78 8.43
CA LYS A 55 -6.09 -12.48 9.21
C LYS A 55 -5.77 -13.56 10.23
N GLU A 56 -6.77 -14.15 10.87
CA GLU A 56 -6.58 -15.24 11.83
C GLU A 56 -6.16 -16.55 11.15
N MET A 57 -6.70 -16.86 9.97
CA MET A 57 -6.24 -17.97 9.13
C MET A 57 -4.81 -17.75 8.64
N ASN A 58 -4.42 -16.50 8.40
CA ASN A 58 -3.08 -16.11 7.96
C ASN A 58 -2.12 -15.80 9.13
N LYS A 59 -2.42 -16.19 10.38
CA LYS A 59 -1.60 -15.84 11.57
C LYS A 59 -0.14 -16.33 11.51
N ASP A 60 0.15 -17.37 10.74
CA ASP A 60 1.52 -17.87 10.51
C ASP A 60 2.18 -17.18 9.28
N GLY A 61 1.43 -16.38 8.54
CA GLY A 61 1.89 -15.61 7.40
C GLY A 61 2.43 -14.26 7.85
N THR A 62 3.74 -14.04 7.66
CA THR A 62 4.33 -12.69 7.69
C THR A 62 3.44 -11.74 6.90
N GLU A 63 3.10 -10.56 7.45
CA GLU A 63 2.37 -9.54 6.69
C GLU A 63 3.12 -9.29 5.36
N LYS A 64 2.50 -9.62 4.23
CA LYS A 64 3.09 -9.46 2.91
C LYS A 64 2.44 -8.27 2.20
N TYR A 65 3.21 -7.58 1.39
CA TYR A 65 2.69 -6.69 0.36
C TYR A 65 2.70 -7.42 -0.97
N ASP A 66 1.52 -7.69 -1.52
CA ASP A 66 1.36 -8.35 -2.81
C ASP A 66 1.30 -7.31 -3.93
N ILE A 67 2.13 -7.52 -4.95
CA ILE A 67 2.24 -6.69 -6.15
C ILE A 67 1.96 -7.58 -7.36
N ILE A 68 1.15 -7.10 -8.28
CA ILE A 68 0.95 -7.73 -9.59
C ILE A 68 1.71 -6.90 -10.62
N ALA A 69 2.78 -7.47 -11.17
CA ALA A 69 3.46 -6.92 -12.33
C ALA A 69 2.69 -7.33 -13.59
N VAL A 70 2.39 -6.35 -14.45
CA VAL A 70 1.65 -6.53 -15.70
C VAL A 70 2.57 -6.20 -16.86
N PHE A 71 2.97 -7.22 -17.62
CA PHE A 71 3.73 -7.06 -18.85
C PHE A 71 2.77 -7.08 -20.03
N ASN A 72 2.67 -5.98 -20.77
CA ASN A 72 1.77 -5.84 -21.93
C ASN A 72 2.58 -5.51 -23.19
N SER A 73 2.13 -5.99 -24.35
CA SER A 73 2.80 -5.76 -25.63
C SER A 73 2.85 -4.29 -26.07
N GLY A 74 2.07 -3.42 -25.42
CA GLY A 74 1.93 -1.99 -25.76
C GLY A 74 1.03 -1.75 -26.97
N SER A 75 0.41 -2.79 -27.52
CA SER A 75 -0.44 -2.72 -28.69
C SER A 75 -1.56 -3.77 -28.60
N LYS A 76 -2.37 -3.90 -29.67
CA LYS A 76 -3.39 -4.95 -29.77
C LYS A 76 -2.82 -6.29 -30.28
N THR A 77 -1.53 -6.37 -30.57
CA THR A 77 -0.88 -7.58 -31.07
C THR A 77 -0.27 -8.39 -29.94
N ALA A 78 -0.13 -9.70 -30.13
CA ALA A 78 0.53 -10.57 -29.17
C ALA A 78 1.98 -10.10 -28.88
N LEU A 79 2.48 -10.46 -27.70
CA LEU A 79 3.87 -10.26 -27.31
C LEU A 79 4.80 -10.96 -28.31
N THR A 80 5.81 -10.23 -28.79
CA THR A 80 6.84 -10.80 -29.68
C THR A 80 7.72 -11.78 -28.91
N THR A 81 8.49 -12.59 -29.64
CA THR A 81 9.44 -13.53 -29.03
C THR A 81 10.47 -12.78 -28.18
N GLU A 82 10.98 -11.66 -28.67
CA GLU A 82 11.96 -10.83 -27.96
C GLU A 82 11.37 -10.25 -26.67
N GLN A 83 10.12 -9.77 -26.71
CA GLN A 83 9.43 -9.28 -25.52
C GLN A 83 9.23 -10.40 -24.49
N LYS A 84 8.85 -11.60 -24.94
CA LYS A 84 8.70 -12.76 -24.04
C LYS A 84 10.03 -13.15 -23.40
N GLU A 85 11.13 -13.16 -24.16
CA GLU A 85 12.46 -13.43 -23.62
C GLU A 85 12.90 -12.39 -22.58
N GLU A 86 12.63 -11.10 -22.82
CA GLU A 86 12.92 -10.04 -21.86
C GLU A 86 12.09 -10.16 -20.58
N ILE A 87 10.81 -10.50 -20.69
CA ILE A 87 9.93 -10.79 -19.55
C ILE A 87 10.48 -11.97 -18.75
N THR A 88 10.83 -13.08 -19.42
CA THR A 88 11.43 -14.26 -18.77
C THR A 88 12.72 -13.89 -18.04
N LYS A 89 13.59 -13.10 -18.66
CA LYS A 89 14.83 -12.64 -18.04
C LYS A 89 14.57 -11.78 -16.81
N THR A 90 13.59 -10.89 -16.87
CA THR A 90 13.18 -10.03 -15.76
C THR A 90 12.62 -10.84 -14.59
N ILE A 91 11.73 -11.80 -14.87
CA ILE A 91 11.17 -12.70 -13.84
C ILE A 91 12.30 -13.52 -13.19
N ASN A 92 13.22 -14.06 -13.98
CA ASN A 92 14.37 -14.81 -13.46
C ASN A 92 15.28 -13.93 -12.58
N ALA A 93 15.51 -12.67 -12.97
CA ALA A 93 16.28 -11.73 -12.14
C ALA A 93 15.58 -11.49 -10.79
N LEU A 94 14.26 -11.22 -10.80
CA LEU A 94 13.47 -11.09 -9.57
C LEU A 94 13.53 -12.35 -8.71
N GLN A 95 13.56 -13.54 -9.33
CA GLN A 95 13.66 -14.80 -8.61
C GLN A 95 15.04 -15.02 -7.97
N ASN A 96 16.11 -14.61 -8.65
CA ASN A 96 17.48 -14.76 -8.17
C ASN A 96 17.83 -13.72 -7.10
N GLU A 97 17.26 -12.52 -7.17
CA GLU A 97 17.52 -11.41 -6.25
C GLU A 97 16.49 -11.31 -5.12
N LYS A 98 15.67 -12.35 -4.90
CA LYS A 98 14.56 -12.35 -3.93
C LYS A 98 14.98 -11.85 -2.55
N GLU A 99 16.06 -12.38 -2.00
CA GLU A 99 16.54 -12.04 -0.66
C GLU A 99 16.96 -10.57 -0.56
N GLN A 100 17.72 -10.07 -1.55
CA GLN A 100 18.19 -8.69 -1.59
C GLN A 100 17.05 -7.68 -1.72
N LEU A 101 16.01 -8.05 -2.48
CA LEU A 101 14.84 -7.22 -2.73
C LEU A 101 13.75 -7.36 -1.65
N GLY A 102 13.96 -8.20 -0.62
CA GLY A 102 12.96 -8.49 0.41
C GLY A 102 11.71 -9.20 -0.13
N ILE A 103 11.83 -9.84 -1.30
CA ILE A 103 10.75 -10.60 -1.94
C ILE A 103 10.70 -11.99 -1.28
N LYS A 104 9.54 -12.30 -0.70
CA LYS A 104 9.27 -13.61 -0.10
C LYS A 104 8.89 -14.64 -1.16
N GLU A 105 8.16 -14.20 -2.19
CA GLU A 105 7.59 -15.10 -3.19
C GLU A 105 7.42 -14.40 -4.54
N VAL A 106 7.68 -15.14 -5.62
CA VAL A 106 7.38 -14.72 -7.00
C VAL A 106 6.65 -15.88 -7.64
N VAL A 107 5.41 -15.65 -8.08
CA VAL A 107 4.58 -16.63 -8.79
C VAL A 107 4.39 -16.15 -10.22
N SER A 108 4.77 -16.97 -11.19
CA SER A 108 4.84 -16.59 -12.59
C SER A 108 4.33 -17.68 -13.54
N HIS A 109 4.10 -17.30 -14.80
CA HIS A 109 3.74 -18.24 -15.86
C HIS A 109 4.83 -19.29 -16.15
N LEU A 110 6.07 -19.08 -15.68
CA LEU A 110 7.20 -19.98 -15.87
C LEU A 110 7.16 -21.20 -14.93
N ASP A 111 6.37 -21.11 -13.85
CA ASP A 111 6.46 -22.09 -12.76
C ASP A 111 5.78 -23.42 -13.13
N ASN A 112 4.65 -23.37 -13.84
CA ASN A 112 4.00 -24.56 -14.43
C ASN A 112 2.92 -24.19 -15.48
N LYS A 113 2.45 -25.20 -16.22
CA LYS A 113 1.47 -25.05 -17.30
C LYS A 113 0.10 -24.55 -16.86
N ASP A 114 -0.32 -24.80 -15.63
CA ASP A 114 -1.62 -24.33 -15.15
C ASP A 114 -1.56 -22.85 -14.77
N LEU A 115 -0.45 -22.42 -14.20
CA LEU A 115 -0.15 -21.00 -14.00
C LEU A 115 0.05 -20.27 -15.32
N GLU A 116 0.67 -20.89 -16.33
CA GLU A 116 0.76 -20.31 -17.68
C GLU A 116 -0.63 -19.98 -18.25
N LYS A 117 -1.59 -20.92 -18.17
CA LYS A 117 -2.97 -20.70 -18.64
C LYS A 117 -3.72 -19.60 -17.87
N GLN A 118 -3.34 -19.35 -16.62
CA GLN A 118 -3.99 -18.36 -15.75
C GLN A 118 -3.35 -16.98 -15.84
N LEU A 119 -2.03 -16.92 -16.05
CA LEU A 119 -1.24 -15.70 -15.98
C LEU A 119 -0.89 -15.13 -17.37
N VAL A 120 -1.03 -15.92 -18.44
CA VAL A 120 -0.93 -15.44 -19.82
C VAL A 120 -2.34 -15.17 -20.36
N SER A 121 -2.55 -14.00 -20.95
CA SER A 121 -3.83 -13.65 -21.56
C SER A 121 -4.14 -14.55 -22.76
N LYS A 122 -5.43 -14.81 -23.00
CA LYS A 122 -5.89 -15.66 -24.13
C LYS A 122 -5.39 -15.17 -25.49
N ASP A 123 -5.29 -13.86 -25.66
CA ASP A 123 -4.81 -13.20 -26.89
C ASP A 123 -3.28 -13.04 -26.93
N ASN A 124 -2.57 -13.53 -25.92
CA ASN A 124 -1.11 -13.44 -25.76
C ASN A 124 -0.55 -12.01 -25.71
N THR A 125 -1.37 -11.00 -25.44
CA THR A 125 -0.94 -9.60 -25.34
C THR A 125 -0.35 -9.25 -23.97
N THR A 126 -0.70 -10.02 -22.93
CA THR A 126 -0.40 -9.67 -21.54
C THR A 126 0.04 -10.88 -20.73
N ILE A 127 1.04 -10.69 -19.87
CA ILE A 127 1.52 -11.68 -18.90
C ILE A 127 1.52 -11.04 -17.50
N LEU A 128 0.99 -11.77 -16.54
CA LEU A 128 0.96 -11.38 -15.13
C LEU A 128 2.07 -12.11 -14.34
N THR A 129 2.62 -11.43 -13.35
CA THR A 129 3.53 -12.03 -12.35
C THR A 129 3.19 -11.46 -10.98
N GLN A 130 2.97 -12.35 -10.01
CA GLN A 130 2.65 -11.96 -8.64
C GLN A 130 3.94 -11.97 -7.81
N ILE A 131 4.13 -10.91 -7.03
CA ILE A 131 5.33 -10.69 -6.21
C ILE A 131 4.87 -10.36 -4.80
N SER A 132 5.25 -11.18 -3.83
CA SER A 132 4.94 -10.94 -2.42
C SER A 132 6.19 -10.49 -1.68
N ILE A 133 6.14 -9.30 -1.08
CA ILE A 133 7.25 -8.68 -0.35
C ILE A 133 7.01 -8.76 1.15
N ASP A 134 8.05 -9.05 1.94
CA ASP A 134 7.96 -9.02 3.39
C ASP A 134 7.84 -7.57 3.91
N LYS A 135 6.76 -7.27 4.64
CA LYS A 135 6.52 -5.95 5.23
C LYS A 135 7.55 -5.55 6.27
N LYS A 136 8.28 -6.50 6.90
CA LYS A 136 9.33 -6.18 7.89
C LYS A 136 10.50 -5.37 7.32
N THR A 137 10.67 -5.37 6.00
CA THR A 137 11.79 -4.70 5.31
C THR A 137 11.52 -3.21 5.02
N ARG A 138 10.42 -2.63 5.51
CA ARG A 138 10.07 -1.20 5.35
C ARG A 138 9.69 -0.52 6.67
#